data_AF-A0AAV1EBR3-F1
#
_entry.id   AF-A0AAV1EBR3-F1
#
_cell.length_a   1.000
_cell.length_b   1.000
_cell.length_c   1.000
_cell.angle_alpha   90.00
_cell.angle_beta   90.00
_cell.angle_gamma   90.00
#
_symmetry.space_group_name_H-M   'P 1'
#
loop_
_entity.id
_entity.type
_entity.pdbx_description
1 polymer ?
#
loop_
_entity_poly.entity_id
_entity_poly.type
_entity_poly.pdbx_seq_one_letter_code
_entity_poly.pdbx_strand_id
1 'polypeptide(L)'
;MVSAVCGKVFPLFQYQLKHISDPRKFSLLSSSSKMNTELWLCGKSVAETELAQSLKTSNCLKLPDDEAGGNSPALSVRLHSETETPPCEFRVNDYMNALSTSCFGRFLICSPRLGSTHDVVSLNFSDLPVGAACVADVQTKGRGRSKNVWESPKGCLMFSFTIQMEDGRVVPLLQYVISLAVTEAIKDLCQQNGTAQLDVKIKWPNDLYLDGLKIGGVLCTSTYKSKKFNVSTGIGLNVGNEKPTICLNAALRKLTPVACELQREDVMAAFFNKFEYLYDIFTQQGFQSLEDLYYKSWLHSGQKVIVQERIDNQDKVMEELVTIQGLSVSGYLLATSEDGRTFELHPDGNRTPNNQQRRENNQFRLANLSEFTIISGRLGPFSFNYTTLIPILALFFLDTPKPINGGSGCAHPASVLSGHLRTSLLGMDTPKQSAEPVTLSSSDSSDDDDFKPQTKRLKCTDAAGEIFKPDFKYTSGEDVLLRKARMYQEYMKVIPVPTKRGSVIPFTSWIGLGSSIKQLYKQPLHYLTNIHLRELDHLRISPPGGEEDNRPLDSVVSPVKAEASIWLMEEVHRLSSSPHHLAKLWSSDRMYHVYIDPIFAGEKGLSSSRLVVQ
;
A
#
# COMPACT_ATOMS: atom_id res chain seq x y z
N MET A 1 -26.67 -9.51 -24.06
CA MET A 1 -25.20 -9.38 -23.86
C MET A 1 -24.71 -9.69 -22.43
N VAL A 2 -25.57 -10.16 -21.51
CA VAL A 2 -25.16 -10.56 -20.13
C VAL A 2 -24.93 -12.08 -19.99
N SER A 3 -25.34 -12.89 -20.97
CA SER A 3 -25.15 -14.36 -20.95
C SER A 3 -23.84 -14.86 -21.59
N ALA A 4 -23.12 -14.03 -22.35
CA ALA A 4 -21.90 -14.46 -23.07
C ALA A 4 -20.60 -14.28 -22.27
N VAL A 5 -20.62 -13.60 -21.12
CA VAL A 5 -19.42 -13.37 -20.28
C VAL A 5 -19.37 -14.32 -19.08
N CYS A 6 -20.51 -14.81 -18.57
CA CYS A 6 -20.54 -15.83 -17.51
C CYS A 6 -20.11 -17.23 -17.98
N GLY A 7 -20.17 -17.52 -19.28
CA GLY A 7 -19.81 -18.84 -19.85
C GLY A 7 -18.31 -19.13 -19.96
N LYS A 8 -17.42 -18.15 -19.73
CA LYS A 8 -15.96 -18.33 -19.88
C LYS A 8 -15.17 -18.30 -18.56
N VAL A 9 -15.82 -17.97 -17.44
CA VAL A 9 -15.14 -17.86 -16.13
C VAL A 9 -15.27 -19.15 -15.29
N PHE A 10 -16.27 -19.99 -15.58
CA PHE A 10 -16.49 -21.24 -14.84
C PHE A 10 -15.52 -22.40 -15.19
N PRO A 11 -15.01 -22.56 -16.43
CA PRO A 11 -14.07 -23.65 -16.75
C PRO A 11 -12.64 -23.45 -16.21
N LEU A 12 -12.21 -22.20 -15.97
CA LEU A 12 -10.86 -21.91 -15.45
C LEU A 12 -10.68 -22.34 -13.99
N PHE A 13 -11.76 -22.31 -13.21
CA PHE A 13 -11.75 -22.74 -11.81
C PHE A 13 -11.75 -24.27 -11.65
N GLN A 14 -12.40 -25.00 -12.56
CA GLN A 14 -12.33 -26.47 -12.57
C GLN A 14 -10.99 -27.00 -13.10
N TYR A 15 -10.27 -26.25 -13.96
CA TYR A 15 -8.93 -26.65 -14.43
C TYR A 15 -7.87 -26.52 -13.34
N GLN A 16 -7.94 -25.47 -12.49
CA GLN A 16 -7.01 -25.31 -11.36
C GLN A 16 -7.26 -26.30 -10.21
N LEU A 17 -8.50 -26.76 -10.02
CA LEU A 17 -8.80 -27.77 -8.99
C LEU A 17 -8.53 -29.21 -9.46
N LYS A 18 -8.61 -29.52 -10.76
CA LYS A 18 -8.32 -30.87 -11.30
C LYS A 18 -6.83 -31.19 -11.49
N HIS A 19 -5.92 -30.22 -11.37
CA HIS A 19 -4.47 -30.44 -11.46
C HIS A 19 -3.73 -30.43 -10.11
N ILE A 20 -4.46 -30.36 -9.00
CA ILE A 20 -3.94 -30.66 -7.66
C ILE A 20 -4.27 -32.13 -7.35
N SER A 21 -3.65 -33.05 -8.07
CA SER A 21 -3.81 -34.49 -7.85
C SER A 21 -2.56 -35.25 -8.30
N ASP A 22 -1.38 -34.81 -7.87
CA ASP A 22 -0.22 -35.70 -7.82
C ASP A 22 0.65 -35.38 -6.60
N PRO A 23 0.42 -36.04 -5.45
CA PRO A 23 1.21 -35.86 -4.24
C PRO A 23 2.67 -36.32 -4.37
N ARG A 24 3.05 -36.99 -5.47
CA ARG A 24 4.39 -37.56 -5.64
C ARG A 24 5.40 -36.62 -6.32
N LYS A 25 4.96 -35.48 -6.86
CA LYS A 25 5.87 -34.44 -7.41
C LYS A 25 6.29 -33.37 -6.40
N PHE A 26 5.72 -33.36 -5.19
CA PHE A 26 6.05 -32.37 -4.14
C PHE A 26 7.07 -32.85 -3.10
N SER A 27 7.62 -34.06 -3.24
CA SER A 27 8.62 -34.61 -2.32
C SER A 27 10.08 -34.16 -2.60
N LEU A 28 10.33 -33.31 -3.61
CA LEU A 28 11.69 -32.85 -3.96
C LEU A 28 11.91 -31.34 -3.78
N LEU A 29 10.96 -30.61 -3.19
CA LEU A 29 11.09 -29.16 -2.94
C LEU A 29 10.86 -28.75 -1.47
N SER A 30 10.79 -29.72 -0.55
CA SER A 30 10.69 -29.43 0.89
C SER A 30 12.05 -29.36 1.60
N SER A 31 13.08 -28.84 0.93
CA SER A 31 14.25 -28.29 1.60
C SER A 31 14.05 -26.78 1.73
N SER A 32 13.62 -26.30 2.88
CA SER A 32 13.61 -24.86 3.18
C SER A 32 15.05 -24.37 3.37
N SER A 33 15.80 -24.22 2.29
CA SER A 33 17.03 -23.43 2.30
C SER A 33 16.62 -21.96 2.38
N LYS A 34 17.02 -21.26 3.45
CA LYS A 34 17.04 -19.79 3.49
C LYS A 34 17.59 -19.28 2.16
N MET A 35 16.80 -18.62 1.32
CA MET A 35 17.33 -18.10 0.06
C MET A 35 18.21 -16.90 0.35
N ASN A 36 19.51 -17.05 0.08
CA ASN A 36 20.47 -15.96 0.15
C ASN A 36 20.15 -14.90 -0.91
N THR A 37 20.24 -13.64 -0.54
CA THR A 37 20.16 -12.54 -1.51
C THR A 37 21.49 -12.43 -2.22
N GLU A 38 21.49 -12.53 -3.54
CA GLU A 38 22.69 -12.36 -4.36
C GLU A 38 22.66 -11.01 -5.08
N LEU A 39 23.73 -10.24 -4.96
CA LEU A 39 23.97 -9.03 -5.73
C LEU A 39 25.10 -9.29 -6.72
N TRP A 40 24.84 -9.06 -8.00
CA TRP A 40 25.80 -9.26 -9.08
C TRP A 40 26.22 -7.90 -9.62
N LEU A 41 27.51 -7.59 -9.50
CA LEU A 41 28.08 -6.31 -9.89
C LEU A 41 28.66 -6.40 -11.30
N CYS A 42 28.40 -5.38 -12.11
CA CYS A 42 28.91 -5.26 -13.48
C CYS A 42 29.26 -3.80 -13.78
N GLY A 43 30.43 -3.57 -14.39
CA GLY A 43 30.86 -2.26 -14.86
C GLY A 43 30.95 -2.23 -16.38
N LYS A 44 30.62 -1.08 -16.99
CA LYS A 44 30.74 -0.87 -18.44
C LYS A 44 32.18 -0.68 -18.92
N SER A 45 33.05 -0.14 -18.07
CA SER A 45 34.48 0.09 -18.33
C SER A 45 35.36 -0.66 -17.33
N VAL A 46 36.66 -0.64 -17.59
CA VAL A 46 37.69 -1.19 -16.69
C VAL A 46 37.59 -0.55 -15.31
N ALA A 47 37.46 0.78 -15.22
CA ALA A 47 37.36 1.49 -13.94
C ALA A 47 36.12 1.07 -13.13
N GLU A 48 34.97 0.91 -13.78
CA GLU A 48 33.76 0.44 -13.10
C GLU A 48 33.86 -1.04 -12.70
N THR A 49 34.60 -1.84 -13.46
CA THR A 49 34.89 -3.25 -13.15
C THR A 49 35.82 -3.39 -11.94
N GLU A 50 36.86 -2.57 -11.85
CA GLU A 50 37.76 -2.49 -10.69
C GLU A 50 37.00 -2.03 -9.44
N LEU A 51 36.08 -1.07 -9.59
CA LEU A 51 35.20 -0.66 -8.51
C LEU A 51 34.31 -1.81 -8.02
N ALA A 52 33.74 -2.60 -8.95
CA ALA A 52 32.94 -3.78 -8.59
C ALA A 52 33.77 -4.81 -7.80
N GLN A 53 35.02 -5.05 -8.20
CA GLN A 53 35.94 -5.93 -7.48
C GLN A 53 36.26 -5.41 -6.07
N SER A 54 36.49 -4.11 -5.95
CA SER A 54 36.73 -3.45 -4.66
C SER A 54 35.53 -3.59 -3.72
N LEU A 55 34.30 -3.30 -4.19
CA LEU A 55 33.07 -3.42 -3.41
C LEU A 55 32.77 -4.87 -3.00
N LYS A 56 33.04 -5.84 -3.87
CA LYS A 56 32.96 -7.26 -3.53
C LYS A 56 33.93 -7.63 -2.40
N THR A 57 35.17 -7.15 -2.48
CA THR A 57 36.24 -7.49 -1.53
C THR A 57 36.03 -6.84 -0.17
N SER A 58 35.57 -5.59 -0.16
CA SER A 58 35.30 -4.85 1.08
C SER A 58 34.04 -5.31 1.80
N ASN A 59 33.13 -6.01 1.10
CA ASN A 59 31.84 -6.47 1.62
C ASN A 59 31.03 -5.34 2.29
N CYS A 60 31.10 -4.13 1.74
CA CYS A 60 30.51 -2.94 2.34
C CYS A 60 29.02 -2.74 2.00
N LEU A 61 28.49 -3.47 1.00
CA LEU A 61 27.09 -3.34 0.59
C LEU A 61 26.14 -3.87 1.66
N LYS A 62 25.07 -3.13 1.90
CA LYS A 62 24.07 -3.37 2.94
C LYS A 62 22.70 -3.57 2.31
N LEU A 63 21.88 -4.39 2.98
CA LEU A 63 20.45 -4.51 2.75
C LEU A 63 19.71 -4.06 4.00
N PRO A 64 18.42 -3.68 3.89
CA PRO A 64 17.61 -3.42 5.08
C PRO A 64 17.62 -4.65 5.98
N ASP A 65 17.89 -4.46 7.27
CA ASP A 65 17.68 -5.52 8.26
C ASP A 65 16.18 -5.83 8.31
N ASP A 66 15.82 -7.10 8.18
CA ASP A 66 14.47 -7.53 8.49
C ASP A 66 14.27 -7.33 10.01
N GLU A 67 13.60 -6.24 10.38
CA GLU A 67 13.16 -6.00 11.76
C GLU A 67 12.14 -7.08 12.19
N ALA A 68 12.66 -8.25 12.56
CA ALA A 68 12.06 -9.28 13.40
C ALA A 68 13.09 -10.41 13.65
N GLY A 69 14.05 -10.16 14.54
CA GLY A 69 14.84 -11.21 15.20
C GLY A 69 16.02 -11.79 14.41
N GLY A 70 17.21 -11.21 14.57
CA GLY A 70 18.52 -11.88 14.54
C GLY A 70 18.92 -12.71 13.31
N ASN A 71 18.16 -12.72 12.22
CA ASN A 71 18.35 -13.59 11.05
C ASN A 71 18.26 -12.76 9.74
N SER A 72 19.14 -11.77 9.56
CA SER A 72 19.27 -11.10 8.26
C SER A 72 19.66 -12.14 7.18
N PRO A 73 19.07 -12.13 5.98
CA PRO A 73 19.46 -13.03 4.90
C PRO A 73 20.94 -12.84 4.60
N ALA A 74 21.70 -13.93 4.44
CA ALA A 74 23.12 -13.81 4.10
C ALA A 74 23.22 -13.18 2.71
N LEU A 75 23.74 -11.95 2.68
CA LEU A 75 24.04 -11.23 1.45
C LEU A 75 25.30 -11.82 0.83
N SER A 76 25.21 -12.21 -0.43
CA SER A 76 26.38 -12.58 -1.22
C SER A 76 26.56 -11.60 -2.37
N VAL A 77 27.79 -11.10 -2.51
CA VAL A 77 28.17 -10.19 -3.58
C VAL A 77 29.09 -10.92 -4.55
N ARG A 78 28.75 -10.89 -5.84
CA ARG A 78 29.46 -11.59 -6.91
C ARG A 78 29.72 -10.65 -8.07
N LEU A 79 30.69 -10.98 -8.92
CA LEU A 79 30.90 -10.25 -10.18
C LEU A 79 30.18 -10.96 -11.31
N HIS A 80 29.60 -10.21 -12.25
CA HIS A 80 28.94 -10.80 -13.41
C HIS A 80 29.90 -11.68 -14.25
N SER A 81 31.18 -11.35 -14.27
CA SER A 81 32.23 -12.11 -14.97
C SER A 81 32.56 -13.48 -14.35
N GLU A 82 32.03 -13.81 -13.17
CA GLU A 82 32.34 -15.05 -12.45
C GLU A 82 31.44 -16.23 -12.83
N THR A 83 30.46 -16.03 -13.71
CA THR A 83 29.52 -17.07 -14.14
C THR A 83 29.31 -17.03 -15.64
N GLU A 84 29.28 -18.21 -16.27
CA GLU A 84 28.91 -18.35 -17.68
C GLU A 84 27.37 -18.33 -17.86
N THR A 85 26.62 -18.73 -16.83
CA THR A 85 25.16 -18.71 -16.85
C THR A 85 24.62 -17.44 -16.21
N PRO A 86 23.71 -16.70 -16.87
CA PRO A 86 23.17 -15.47 -16.34
C PRO A 86 22.34 -15.75 -15.07
N PRO A 87 22.64 -15.08 -13.96
CA PRO A 87 21.96 -15.30 -12.68
C PRO A 87 20.59 -14.60 -12.61
N CYS A 88 20.34 -13.67 -13.52
CA CYS A 88 19.11 -12.90 -13.66
C CYS A 88 18.52 -13.15 -15.06
N GLU A 89 17.21 -13.05 -15.19
CA GLU A 89 16.54 -13.00 -16.50
C GLU A 89 16.88 -11.70 -17.24
N PHE A 90 17.30 -10.65 -16.53
CA PHE A 90 17.78 -9.41 -17.14
C PHE A 90 19.14 -9.62 -17.83
N ARG A 91 19.20 -9.41 -19.15
CA ARG A 91 20.38 -9.65 -19.98
C ARG A 91 21.36 -8.48 -19.91
N VAL A 92 22.27 -8.54 -18.94
CA VAL A 92 23.25 -7.49 -18.65
C VAL A 92 24.06 -7.06 -19.89
N ASN A 93 24.51 -8.00 -20.71
CA ASN A 93 25.30 -7.69 -21.91
C ASN A 93 24.49 -6.88 -22.94
N ASP A 94 23.23 -7.23 -23.17
CA ASP A 94 22.37 -6.51 -24.11
C ASP A 94 22.16 -5.06 -23.65
N TYR A 95 21.88 -4.88 -22.36
CA TYR A 95 21.79 -3.56 -21.73
C TYR A 95 23.10 -2.76 -21.86
N MET A 96 24.24 -3.36 -21.49
CA MET A 96 25.53 -2.68 -21.54
C MET A 96 25.96 -2.31 -22.96
N ASN A 97 25.62 -3.13 -23.96
CA ASN A 97 25.89 -2.87 -25.37
C ASN A 97 25.03 -1.72 -25.92
N ALA A 98 23.77 -1.63 -25.51
CA ALA A 98 22.86 -0.55 -25.91
C ALA A 98 23.10 0.78 -25.18
N LEU A 99 23.74 0.74 -24.01
CA LEU A 99 24.03 1.93 -23.21
C LEU A 99 25.15 2.78 -23.84
N SER A 100 24.93 4.08 -24.01
CA SER A 100 25.89 5.04 -24.60
C SER A 100 26.25 6.20 -23.68
N THR A 101 25.79 6.16 -22.42
CA THR A 101 26.03 7.21 -21.43
C THR A 101 27.48 7.31 -20.98
N SER A 102 27.82 8.48 -20.44
CA SER A 102 29.08 8.86 -19.83
C SER A 102 29.08 8.71 -18.31
N CYS A 103 27.93 8.85 -17.65
CA CYS A 103 27.79 8.81 -16.20
C CYS A 103 26.71 7.81 -15.75
N PHE A 104 25.49 7.90 -16.29
CA PHE A 104 24.34 7.18 -15.72
C PHE A 104 24.19 5.75 -16.23
N GLY A 105 23.92 4.80 -15.33
CA GLY A 105 23.60 3.41 -15.65
C GLY A 105 24.81 2.51 -15.93
N ARG A 106 26.02 3.04 -15.86
CA ARG A 106 27.26 2.36 -16.29
C ARG A 106 27.82 1.38 -15.27
N PHE A 107 27.50 1.58 -14.00
CA PHE A 107 27.74 0.62 -12.92
C PHE A 107 26.40 -0.03 -12.56
N LEU A 108 26.27 -1.33 -12.79
CA LEU A 108 25.03 -2.07 -12.62
C LEU A 108 25.15 -3.08 -11.49
N ILE A 109 24.15 -3.08 -10.61
CA ILE A 109 23.86 -4.11 -9.63
C ILE A 109 22.63 -4.86 -10.15
N CYS A 110 22.74 -6.14 -10.43
CA CYS A 110 21.58 -6.96 -10.79
C CYS A 110 21.31 -8.05 -9.76
N SER A 111 20.05 -8.40 -9.59
CA SER A 111 19.65 -9.51 -8.72
C SER A 111 18.37 -10.19 -9.23
N PRO A 112 18.29 -11.53 -9.19
CA PRO A 112 17.06 -12.23 -9.56
C PRO A 112 15.93 -11.91 -8.58
N ARG A 113 16.24 -11.56 -7.33
CA ARG A 113 15.25 -11.29 -6.30
C ARG A 113 15.81 -10.35 -5.23
N LEU A 114 15.11 -9.24 -4.99
CA LEU A 114 15.43 -8.29 -3.92
C LEU A 114 14.21 -7.90 -3.10
N GLY A 115 14.43 -7.33 -1.92
CA GLY A 115 13.39 -6.58 -1.21
C GLY A 115 12.92 -5.40 -2.06
N SER A 116 13.84 -4.47 -2.33
CA SER A 116 13.60 -3.25 -3.08
C SER A 116 14.91 -2.77 -3.70
N THR A 117 14.93 -2.46 -5.01
CA THR A 117 16.08 -1.83 -5.68
C THR A 117 16.37 -0.46 -5.09
N HIS A 118 15.32 0.24 -4.66
CA HIS A 118 15.39 1.55 -4.05
C HIS A 118 16.13 1.53 -2.71
N ASP A 119 15.89 0.47 -1.93
CA ASP A 119 16.51 0.28 -0.62
C ASP A 119 18.00 -0.03 -0.79
N VAL A 120 18.39 -0.80 -1.83
CA VAL A 120 19.80 -1.06 -2.17
C VAL A 120 20.54 0.23 -2.50
N VAL A 121 20.01 1.07 -3.40
CA VAL A 121 20.74 2.30 -3.81
C VAL A 121 20.78 3.35 -2.69
N SER A 122 19.71 3.46 -1.89
CA SER A 122 19.63 4.48 -0.84
C SER A 122 20.51 4.17 0.38
N LEU A 123 20.59 2.90 0.80
CA LEU A 123 21.44 2.49 1.92
C LEU A 123 22.93 2.55 1.58
N ASN A 124 23.28 2.30 0.32
CA ASN A 124 24.67 2.21 -0.14
C ASN A 124 25.15 3.44 -0.90
N PHE A 125 24.39 4.55 -0.86
CA PHE A 125 24.68 5.73 -1.67
C PHE A 125 26.12 6.26 -1.47
N SER A 126 26.68 6.14 -0.27
CA SER A 126 28.04 6.62 0.02
C SER A 126 29.15 5.74 -0.59
N ASP A 127 28.84 4.48 -0.89
CA ASP A 127 29.77 3.49 -1.45
C ASP A 127 29.57 3.32 -2.96
N LEU A 128 28.43 3.76 -3.49
CA LEU A 128 28.09 3.69 -4.90
C LEU A 128 28.47 4.98 -5.64
N PRO A 129 28.96 4.89 -6.89
CA PRO A 129 29.20 6.07 -7.71
C PRO A 129 27.88 6.74 -8.09
N VAL A 130 27.94 8.02 -8.47
CA VAL A 130 26.80 8.69 -9.11
C VAL A 130 26.47 7.95 -10.41
N GLY A 131 25.18 7.74 -10.67
CA GLY A 131 24.72 6.99 -11.83
C GLY A 131 24.73 5.47 -11.65
N ALA A 132 25.16 4.93 -10.51
CA ALA A 132 25.02 3.51 -10.21
C ALA A 132 23.55 3.09 -10.25
N ALA A 133 23.25 2.02 -10.99
CA ALA A 133 21.91 1.48 -11.16
C ALA A 133 21.79 0.10 -10.49
N CYS A 134 20.64 -0.17 -9.91
CA CYS A 134 20.26 -1.46 -9.35
C CYS A 134 18.99 -1.95 -10.04
N VAL A 135 18.99 -3.15 -10.62
CA VAL A 135 17.85 -3.78 -11.29
C VAL A 135 17.53 -5.11 -10.63
N ALA A 136 16.23 -5.43 -10.53
CA ALA A 136 15.78 -6.72 -10.03
C ALA A 136 14.77 -7.37 -10.98
N ASP A 137 14.79 -8.71 -11.10
CA ASP A 137 13.72 -9.42 -11.80
C ASP A 137 12.43 -9.48 -10.98
N VAL A 138 12.56 -9.60 -9.64
CA VAL A 138 11.43 -9.61 -8.71
C VAL A 138 11.76 -8.80 -7.46
N GLN A 139 10.84 -7.92 -7.05
CA GLN A 139 10.89 -7.26 -5.74
C GLN A 139 9.83 -7.85 -4.79
N THR A 140 10.23 -8.18 -3.56
CA THR A 140 9.31 -8.69 -2.53
C THR A 140 8.73 -7.58 -1.64
N LYS A 141 9.36 -6.41 -1.62
CA LYS A 141 8.99 -5.23 -0.83
C LYS A 141 9.06 -3.96 -1.69
N GLY A 142 8.57 -4.05 -2.94
CA GLY A 142 8.59 -2.95 -3.90
C GLY A 142 7.94 -1.68 -3.34
N ARG A 143 8.61 -0.53 -3.50
CA ARG A 143 8.20 0.75 -2.91
C ARG A 143 7.39 1.60 -3.90
N GLY A 144 6.26 2.12 -3.44
CA GLY A 144 5.60 3.28 -4.02
C GLY A 144 5.72 4.51 -3.12
N ARG A 145 5.07 5.62 -3.51
CA ARG A 145 4.96 6.80 -2.63
C ARG A 145 4.12 6.49 -1.39
N SER A 146 4.44 7.17 -0.29
CA SER A 146 3.77 7.02 1.00
C SER A 146 3.82 5.58 1.51
N LYS A 147 2.67 4.90 1.67
CA LYS A 147 2.60 3.49 2.11
C LYS A 147 2.21 2.52 0.98
N ASN A 148 2.19 3.00 -0.27
CA ASN A 148 1.82 2.16 -1.40
C ASN A 148 2.94 1.17 -1.73
N VAL A 149 2.56 -0.05 -2.13
CA VAL A 149 3.46 -1.11 -2.56
C VAL A 149 3.46 -1.16 -4.09
N TRP A 150 4.64 -1.31 -4.69
CA TRP A 150 4.76 -1.57 -6.13
C TRP A 150 4.74 -3.08 -6.40
N GLU A 151 3.66 -3.57 -7.01
CA GLU A 151 3.56 -4.96 -7.43
C GLU A 151 4.49 -5.25 -8.61
N SER A 152 5.24 -6.34 -8.49
CA SER A 152 6.44 -6.60 -9.28
C SER A 152 6.38 -7.97 -9.99
N PRO A 153 5.36 -8.24 -10.84
CA PRO A 153 5.25 -9.50 -11.54
C PRO A 153 6.34 -9.65 -12.62
N LYS A 154 6.63 -10.89 -13.00
CA LYS A 154 7.58 -11.21 -14.07
C LYS A 154 7.24 -10.46 -15.36
N GLY A 155 8.25 -9.82 -15.96
CA GLY A 155 8.11 -8.95 -17.13
C GLY A 155 8.02 -7.45 -16.81
N CYS A 156 7.93 -7.08 -15.53
CA CYS A 156 8.08 -5.69 -15.09
C CYS A 156 9.57 -5.28 -15.13
N LEU A 157 9.86 -4.06 -15.57
CA LEU A 157 11.17 -3.42 -15.46
C LEU A 157 11.19 -2.60 -14.17
N MET A 158 12.07 -2.96 -13.24
CA MET A 158 12.19 -2.30 -11.95
C MET A 158 13.65 -2.03 -11.66
N PHE A 159 13.99 -0.75 -11.59
CA PHE A 159 15.34 -0.35 -11.30
C PHE A 159 15.38 0.94 -10.50
N SER A 160 16.48 1.14 -9.80
CA SER A 160 16.76 2.38 -9.09
C SER A 160 18.17 2.84 -9.35
N PHE A 161 18.45 4.14 -9.27
CA PHE A 161 19.77 4.69 -9.50
C PHE A 161 20.08 5.92 -8.65
N THR A 162 21.36 6.23 -8.53
CA THR A 162 21.89 7.33 -7.72
C THR A 162 22.07 8.61 -8.56
N ILE A 163 21.64 9.74 -8.02
CA ILE A 163 21.87 11.08 -8.59
C ILE A 163 22.34 12.00 -7.47
N GLN A 164 23.33 12.85 -7.73
CA GLN A 164 23.81 13.82 -6.77
C GLN A 164 23.63 15.24 -7.32
N MET A 165 23.03 16.12 -6.52
CA MET A 165 22.76 17.51 -6.88
C MET A 165 23.19 18.46 -5.75
N GLU A 166 23.52 19.70 -6.09
CA GLU A 166 23.89 20.72 -5.09
C GLU A 166 22.74 21.69 -4.80
N ASP A 167 21.99 22.08 -5.83
CA ASP A 167 20.86 22.99 -5.67
C ASP A 167 19.57 22.25 -5.27
N GLY A 168 19.17 22.41 -4.02
CA GLY A 168 17.95 21.81 -3.47
C GLY A 168 16.65 22.32 -4.09
N ARG A 169 16.66 23.50 -4.73
CA ARG A 169 15.45 24.09 -5.33
C ARG A 169 14.97 23.30 -6.54
N VAL A 170 15.89 22.66 -7.25
CA VAL A 170 15.60 21.92 -8.48
C VAL A 170 15.39 20.43 -8.23
N VAL A 171 15.77 19.89 -7.06
CA VAL A 171 15.59 18.47 -6.71
C VAL A 171 14.13 17.99 -6.89
N PRO A 172 13.08 18.74 -6.50
CA PRO A 172 11.70 18.32 -6.73
C PRO A 172 11.31 18.19 -8.21
N LEU A 173 11.98 18.91 -9.11
CA LEU A 173 11.71 18.90 -10.56
C LEU A 173 12.33 17.68 -11.24
N LEU A 174 13.27 17.01 -10.59
CA LEU A 174 13.99 15.87 -11.17
C LEU A 174 13.05 14.73 -11.58
N GLN A 175 11.99 14.49 -10.81
CA GLN A 175 10.99 13.47 -11.14
C GLN A 175 10.29 13.73 -12.48
N TYR A 176 10.18 15.00 -12.90
CA TYR A 176 9.58 15.39 -14.17
C TYR A 176 10.53 15.10 -15.33
N VAL A 177 11.82 15.41 -15.16
CA VAL A 177 12.87 15.08 -16.12
C VAL A 177 12.97 13.57 -16.31
N ILE A 178 12.91 12.79 -15.22
CA ILE A 178 12.92 11.33 -15.25
C ILE A 178 11.68 10.79 -15.98
N SER A 179 10.49 11.28 -15.62
CA SER A 179 9.25 10.84 -16.27
C SER A 179 9.26 11.14 -17.77
N LEU A 180 9.77 12.31 -18.14
CA LEU A 180 9.93 12.72 -19.53
C LEU A 180 10.96 11.86 -20.28
N ALA A 181 12.07 11.50 -19.62
CA ALA A 181 13.06 10.61 -20.20
C ALA A 181 12.46 9.22 -20.50
N VAL A 182 11.59 8.69 -19.62
CA VAL A 182 10.90 7.42 -19.89
C VAL A 182 9.98 7.54 -21.10
N THR A 183 9.16 8.60 -21.20
CA THR A 183 8.24 8.77 -22.34
C THR A 183 8.99 8.92 -23.67
N GLU A 184 10.04 9.74 -23.71
CA GLU A 184 10.82 9.96 -24.92
C GLU A 184 11.66 8.72 -25.30
N ALA A 185 12.20 7.97 -24.33
CA ALA A 185 12.92 6.74 -24.61
C ALA A 185 12.03 5.67 -25.25
N ILE A 186 10.80 5.50 -24.75
CA ILE A 186 9.85 4.53 -25.34
C ILE A 186 9.48 4.93 -26.76
N LYS A 187 9.27 6.23 -27.00
CA LYS A 187 8.98 6.77 -28.33
C LYS A 187 10.13 6.52 -29.31
N ASP A 188 11.36 6.84 -28.90
CA ASP A 188 12.56 6.62 -29.72
C ASP A 188 12.74 5.13 -30.05
N LEU A 189 12.54 4.24 -29.09
CA LEU A 189 12.60 2.79 -29.31
C LEU A 189 11.54 2.30 -30.30
N CYS A 190 10.30 2.79 -30.19
CA CYS A 190 9.26 2.43 -31.16
C CYS A 190 9.64 2.88 -32.57
N GLN A 191 10.22 4.08 -32.70
CA GLN A 191 10.68 4.59 -33.99
C GLN A 191 11.85 3.78 -34.55
N GLN A 192 12.85 3.45 -33.73
CA GLN A 192 14.02 2.65 -34.12
C GLN A 192 13.62 1.24 -34.57
N ASN A 193 12.65 0.63 -33.87
CA ASN A 193 12.16 -0.70 -34.19
C ASN A 193 11.14 -0.71 -35.33
N GLY A 194 10.76 0.45 -35.87
CA GLY A 194 9.76 0.57 -36.93
C GLY A 194 8.35 0.12 -36.49
N THR A 195 8.04 0.20 -35.20
CA THR A 195 6.73 -0.18 -34.64
C THR A 195 5.80 1.02 -34.51
N ALA A 196 4.50 0.76 -34.27
CA ALA A 196 3.58 1.83 -33.92
C ALA A 196 4.08 2.60 -32.68
N GLN A 197 3.95 3.92 -32.72
CA GLN A 197 4.32 4.77 -31.60
C GLN A 197 3.33 4.55 -30.45
N LEU A 198 3.85 4.29 -29.25
CA LEU A 198 3.06 4.30 -28.03
C LEU A 198 2.95 5.72 -27.48
N ASP A 199 1.74 6.17 -27.18
CA ASP A 199 1.50 7.48 -26.55
C ASP A 199 1.54 7.38 -25.03
N VAL A 200 2.73 7.13 -24.48
CA VAL A 200 2.91 7.12 -23.02
C VAL A 200 2.84 8.55 -22.50
N LYS A 201 1.92 8.79 -21.57
CA LYS A 201 1.66 10.08 -20.96
C LYS A 201 2.05 10.14 -19.50
N ILE A 202 2.41 11.34 -19.05
CA ILE A 202 2.75 11.64 -17.66
C ILE A 202 1.49 12.12 -16.94
N LYS A 203 1.11 11.40 -15.88
CA LYS A 203 0.16 11.89 -14.90
C LYS A 203 0.95 12.48 -13.73
N TRP A 204 0.81 13.78 -13.54
CA TRP A 204 1.51 14.50 -12.50
C TRP A 204 1.15 13.94 -11.10
N PRO A 205 2.14 13.85 -10.19
CA PRO A 205 3.52 14.30 -10.37
C PRO A 205 4.49 13.24 -10.92
N ASN A 206 4.13 11.95 -10.92
CA ASN A 206 5.15 10.90 -11.00
C ASN A 206 4.66 9.57 -11.62
N ASP A 207 3.48 9.52 -12.21
CA ASP A 207 2.93 8.28 -12.78
C ASP A 207 2.97 8.30 -14.31
N LEU A 208 3.15 7.12 -14.91
CA LEU A 208 3.16 6.91 -16.35
C LEU A 208 1.90 6.15 -16.77
N TYR A 209 1.23 6.66 -17.80
CA TYR A 209 -0.05 6.18 -18.29
C TYR A 209 0.00 5.87 -19.77
N LEU A 210 -0.76 4.86 -20.19
CA LEU A 210 -0.98 4.51 -21.59
C LEU A 210 -2.44 4.08 -21.72
N ASP A 211 -3.15 4.62 -22.71
CA ASP A 211 -4.59 4.39 -22.91
C ASP A 211 -5.43 4.63 -21.64
N GLY A 212 -5.06 5.65 -20.85
CA GLY A 212 -5.73 5.98 -19.58
C GLY A 212 -5.46 5.02 -18.41
N LEU A 213 -4.65 3.98 -18.60
CA LEU A 213 -4.26 3.03 -17.57
C LEU A 213 -2.83 3.28 -17.10
N LYS A 214 -2.58 3.10 -15.80
CA LYS A 214 -1.23 3.22 -15.23
C LYS A 214 -0.36 2.07 -15.69
N ILE A 215 0.79 2.38 -16.27
CA ILE A 215 1.81 1.41 -16.68
C ILE A 215 3.10 1.51 -15.88
N GLY A 216 3.32 2.63 -15.18
CA GLY A 216 4.58 2.86 -14.49
C GLY A 216 4.49 3.95 -13.44
N GLY A 217 5.56 4.10 -12.68
CA GLY A 217 5.73 5.17 -11.71
C GLY A 217 7.19 5.44 -11.42
N VAL A 218 7.45 6.70 -11.05
CA VAL A 218 8.75 7.21 -10.63
C VAL A 218 8.69 7.50 -9.13
N LEU A 219 9.75 7.16 -8.40
CA LEU A 219 9.90 7.45 -6.99
C LEU A 219 11.26 8.12 -6.75
N CYS A 220 11.26 9.39 -6.38
CA CYS A 220 12.48 10.08 -5.96
C CYS A 220 12.47 10.28 -4.44
N THR A 221 13.55 9.87 -3.77
CA THR A 221 13.79 10.20 -2.37
C THR A 221 15.17 10.81 -2.23
N SER A 222 15.31 11.87 -1.45
CA SER A 222 16.59 12.54 -1.25
C SER A 222 17.03 12.54 0.20
N THR A 223 18.33 12.40 0.43
CA THR A 223 18.98 12.75 1.70
C THR A 223 19.93 13.90 1.47
N TYR A 224 20.11 14.78 2.46
CA TYR A 224 21.07 15.87 2.38
C TYR A 224 22.29 15.54 3.25
N LYS A 225 23.47 15.42 2.63
CA LYS A 225 24.72 15.06 3.31
C LYS A 225 25.89 15.77 2.63
N SER A 226 26.83 16.28 3.43
CA SER A 226 28.06 16.93 2.93
C SER A 226 27.79 18.03 1.89
N LYS A 227 26.80 18.90 2.14
CA LYS A 227 26.36 19.99 1.25
C LYS A 227 25.79 19.55 -0.11
N LYS A 228 25.43 18.27 -0.25
CA LYS A 228 24.84 17.72 -1.48
C LYS A 228 23.57 16.96 -1.18
N PHE A 229 22.64 16.98 -2.13
CA PHE A 229 21.45 16.15 -2.16
C PHE A 229 21.77 14.84 -2.87
N ASN A 230 21.73 13.75 -2.12
CA ASN A 230 21.85 12.39 -2.63
C ASN A 230 20.44 11.88 -2.92
N VAL A 231 20.08 11.83 -4.20
CA VAL A 231 18.76 11.44 -4.68
C VAL A 231 18.80 10.01 -5.16
N SER A 232 18.04 9.14 -4.51
CA SER A 232 17.75 7.78 -4.96
C SER A 232 16.47 7.83 -5.78
N THR A 233 16.55 7.38 -7.02
CA THR A 233 15.44 7.38 -7.97
C THR A 233 15.08 5.95 -8.30
N GLY A 234 13.82 5.55 -8.12
CA GLY A 234 13.26 4.28 -8.55
C GLY A 234 12.27 4.44 -9.70
N ILE A 235 12.28 3.52 -10.64
CA ILE A 235 11.35 3.44 -11.76
C ILE A 235 10.80 2.02 -11.81
N GLY A 236 9.47 1.91 -11.74
CA GLY A 236 8.74 0.68 -12.01
C GLY A 236 7.93 0.86 -13.29
N LEU A 237 8.09 -0.05 -14.26
CA LEU A 237 7.44 0.05 -15.56
C LEU A 237 6.99 -1.32 -16.05
N ASN A 238 5.73 -1.41 -16.44
CA ASN A 238 5.14 -2.62 -16.99
C ASN A 238 5.53 -2.77 -18.47
N VAL A 239 6.48 -3.66 -18.77
CA VAL A 239 6.99 -3.86 -20.14
C VAL A 239 6.34 -5.10 -20.78
N GLY A 240 6.52 -6.27 -20.16
CA GLY A 240 6.01 -7.56 -20.65
C GLY A 240 4.93 -8.21 -19.77
N ASN A 241 4.58 -7.62 -18.63
CA ASN A 241 3.62 -8.19 -17.68
C ASN A 241 2.17 -7.75 -17.96
N GLU A 242 1.24 -8.68 -18.15
CA GLU A 242 -0.17 -8.36 -18.46
C GLU A 242 -1.03 -8.00 -17.24
N LYS A 243 -0.49 -8.11 -16.03
CA LYS A 243 -1.18 -7.80 -14.76
C LYS A 243 -0.26 -6.95 -13.86
N PRO A 244 -0.80 -6.15 -12.91
CA PRO A 244 -2.23 -5.99 -12.59
C PRO A 244 -3.01 -5.05 -13.53
N THR A 245 -2.34 -4.27 -14.37
CA THR A 245 -2.97 -3.29 -15.27
C THR A 245 -2.76 -3.63 -16.75
N ILE A 246 -1.90 -2.88 -17.45
CA ILE A 246 -1.48 -3.08 -18.84
C ILE A 246 0.04 -2.87 -18.92
N CYS A 247 0.67 -3.36 -19.98
CA CYS A 247 2.08 -3.16 -20.29
C CYS A 247 2.32 -2.67 -21.71
N LEU A 248 3.53 -2.18 -21.97
CA LEU A 248 3.95 -1.68 -23.28
C LEU A 248 3.76 -2.72 -24.39
N ASN A 249 4.21 -3.96 -24.18
CA ASN A 249 4.12 -5.00 -25.20
C ASN A 249 2.67 -5.42 -25.48
N ALA A 250 1.81 -5.43 -24.46
CA ALA A 250 0.38 -5.68 -24.67
C ALA A 250 -0.30 -4.58 -25.50
N ALA A 251 0.13 -3.31 -25.35
CA ALA A 251 -0.37 -2.22 -26.18
C ALA A 251 0.19 -2.30 -27.61
N LEU A 252 1.48 -2.58 -27.79
CA LEU A 252 2.10 -2.75 -29.12
C LEU A 252 1.44 -3.86 -29.92
N ARG A 253 1.15 -5.01 -29.31
CA ARG A 253 0.47 -6.14 -29.96
C ARG A 253 -0.92 -5.77 -30.50
N LYS A 254 -1.58 -4.75 -29.94
CA LYS A 254 -2.87 -4.25 -30.46
C LYS A 254 -2.71 -3.34 -31.67
N LEU A 255 -1.58 -2.65 -31.78
CA LEU A 255 -1.33 -1.62 -32.78
C LEU A 255 -0.53 -2.13 -33.98
N THR A 256 0.31 -3.15 -33.78
CA THR A 256 1.24 -3.64 -34.80
C THR A 256 1.04 -5.14 -35.02
N PRO A 257 0.87 -5.61 -36.28
CA PRO A 257 0.80 -7.04 -36.60
C PRO A 257 2.16 -7.75 -36.56
N VAL A 258 3.25 -6.99 -36.50
CA VAL A 258 4.63 -7.50 -36.38
C VAL A 258 4.89 -7.91 -34.95
N ALA A 259 5.45 -9.11 -34.76
CA ALA A 259 5.90 -9.63 -33.47
C ALA A 259 7.19 -8.96 -32.98
N CYS A 260 7.18 -7.63 -32.83
CA CYS A 260 8.25 -6.89 -32.20
C CYS A 260 7.84 -6.57 -30.76
N GLU A 261 8.65 -7.02 -29.80
CA GLU A 261 8.43 -6.76 -28.37
C GLU A 261 9.58 -5.95 -27.81
N LEU A 262 9.26 -4.91 -27.04
CA LEU A 262 10.25 -4.15 -26.29
C LEU A 262 10.84 -5.02 -25.19
N GLN A 263 12.16 -5.11 -25.15
CA GLN A 263 12.88 -5.83 -24.11
C GLN A 263 13.21 -4.89 -22.95
N ARG A 264 13.26 -5.43 -21.72
CA ARG A 264 13.53 -4.63 -20.51
C ARG A 264 14.89 -3.94 -20.58
N GLU A 265 15.87 -4.62 -21.16
CA GLU A 265 17.24 -4.14 -21.35
C GLU A 265 17.28 -2.92 -22.27
N ASP A 266 16.63 -3.02 -23.43
CA ASP A 266 16.56 -1.93 -24.41
C ASP A 266 15.84 -0.71 -23.83
N VAL A 267 14.73 -0.93 -23.12
CA VAL A 267 13.97 0.15 -22.47
C VAL A 267 14.80 0.85 -21.40
N MET A 268 15.53 0.11 -20.57
CA MET A 268 16.38 0.69 -19.53
C MET A 268 17.59 1.43 -20.12
N ALA A 269 18.23 0.88 -21.15
CA ALA A 269 19.35 1.54 -21.83
C ALA A 269 18.91 2.83 -22.55
N ALA A 270 17.80 2.76 -23.31
CA ALA A 270 17.22 3.93 -23.96
C ALA A 270 16.80 5.00 -22.94
N PHE A 271 16.25 4.59 -21.79
CA PHE A 271 15.97 5.51 -20.69
C PHE A 271 17.23 6.25 -20.24
N PHE A 272 18.33 5.55 -19.92
CA PHE A 272 19.53 6.23 -19.44
C PHE A 272 20.17 7.14 -20.49
N ASN A 273 20.20 6.69 -21.75
CA ASN A 273 20.71 7.50 -22.87
C ASN A 273 19.89 8.80 -23.02
N LYS A 274 18.55 8.71 -22.94
CA LYS A 274 17.68 9.88 -22.99
C LYS A 274 17.76 10.74 -21.73
N PHE A 275 17.82 10.11 -20.56
CA PHE A 275 17.88 10.79 -19.28
C PHE A 275 19.14 11.61 -19.15
N GLU A 276 20.32 11.09 -19.49
CA GLU A 276 21.58 11.85 -19.42
C GLU A 276 21.51 13.12 -20.28
N TYR A 277 21.02 13.01 -21.52
CA TYR A 277 20.79 14.16 -22.39
C TYR A 277 19.83 15.21 -21.80
N LEU A 278 18.68 14.78 -21.27
CA LEU A 278 17.70 15.70 -20.69
C LEU A 278 18.19 16.28 -19.35
N TYR A 279 18.95 15.50 -18.58
CA TYR A 279 19.56 15.92 -17.32
C TYR A 279 20.60 17.01 -17.55
N ASP A 280 21.41 16.91 -18.61
CA ASP A 280 22.37 17.95 -18.99
C ASP A 280 21.66 19.26 -19.37
N ILE A 281 20.58 19.19 -20.17
CA ILE A 281 19.77 20.38 -20.47
C ILE A 281 19.19 20.98 -19.19
N PHE A 282 18.61 20.14 -18.33
CA PHE A 282 18.00 20.57 -17.08
C PHE A 282 18.99 21.25 -16.13
N THR A 283 20.20 20.70 -15.99
CA THR A 283 21.22 21.24 -15.09
C THR A 283 21.88 22.51 -15.63
N GLN A 284 21.99 22.66 -16.96
CA GLN A 284 22.61 23.83 -17.58
C GLN A 284 21.63 24.97 -17.85
N GLN A 285 20.39 24.66 -18.23
CA GLN A 285 19.41 25.61 -18.76
C GLN A 285 18.12 25.67 -17.93
N GLY A 286 18.00 24.89 -16.86
CA GLY A 286 16.81 24.82 -16.02
C GLY A 286 15.67 23.99 -16.63
N PHE A 287 14.61 23.78 -15.84
CA PHE A 287 13.46 22.98 -16.26
C PHE A 287 12.61 23.67 -17.33
N GLN A 288 12.62 25.01 -17.39
CA GLN A 288 11.88 25.81 -18.36
C GLN A 288 12.19 25.38 -19.80
N SER A 289 13.44 25.00 -20.07
CA SER A 289 13.89 24.51 -21.38
C SER A 289 13.27 23.17 -21.79
N LEU A 290 12.67 22.45 -20.85
CA LEU A 290 12.00 21.15 -21.04
C LEU A 290 10.47 21.23 -20.86
N GLU A 291 9.92 22.37 -20.44
CA GLU A 291 8.50 22.51 -20.10
C GLU A 291 7.57 22.19 -21.28
N ASP A 292 7.85 22.76 -22.46
CA ASP A 292 7.05 22.51 -23.66
C ASP A 292 6.99 21.03 -24.02
N LEU A 293 8.12 20.33 -23.87
CA LEU A 293 8.19 18.91 -24.14
C LEU A 293 7.46 18.10 -23.06
N TYR A 294 7.59 18.50 -21.79
CA TYR A 294 6.85 17.91 -20.67
C TYR A 294 5.33 18.06 -20.84
N TYR A 295 4.84 19.25 -21.20
CA TYR A 295 3.41 19.52 -21.39
C TYR A 295 2.82 18.86 -22.64
N LYS A 296 3.63 18.53 -23.65
CA LYS A 296 3.18 17.66 -24.77
C LYS A 296 2.98 16.22 -24.33
N SER A 297 3.71 15.80 -23.30
CA SER A 297 3.72 14.43 -22.80
C SER A 297 2.86 14.21 -21.57
N TRP A 298 2.29 15.24 -20.93
CA TRP A 298 1.43 15.06 -19.75
C TRP A 298 -0.07 14.93 -20.07
N LEU A 299 -0.89 14.57 -19.07
CA LEU A 299 -2.34 14.40 -19.19
C LEU A 299 -3.19 15.64 -18.82
N HIS A 300 -2.57 16.74 -18.39
CA HIS A 300 -3.28 17.77 -17.61
C HIS A 300 -3.58 19.08 -18.36
N SER A 301 -3.16 19.21 -19.62
CA SER A 301 -3.43 20.41 -20.43
C SER A 301 -4.92 20.74 -20.49
N GLY A 302 -5.31 21.93 -20.04
CA GLY A 302 -6.69 22.42 -20.09
C GLY A 302 -7.67 21.64 -19.18
N GLN A 303 -7.16 20.79 -18.28
CA GLN A 303 -8.00 19.98 -17.41
C GLN A 303 -8.70 20.88 -16.39
N LYS A 304 -10.04 20.79 -16.31
CA LYS A 304 -10.82 21.48 -15.27
C LYS A 304 -10.88 20.66 -13.99
N VAL A 305 -10.55 21.28 -12.87
CA VAL A 305 -10.59 20.68 -11.54
C VAL A 305 -11.35 21.58 -10.58
N ILE A 306 -12.04 20.98 -9.63
CA ILE A 306 -12.72 21.68 -8.55
C ILE A 306 -11.76 21.74 -7.38
N VAL A 307 -11.61 22.93 -6.82
CA VAL A 307 -10.91 23.12 -5.56
C VAL A 307 -11.87 23.47 -4.45
N GLN A 308 -11.69 22.79 -3.32
CA GLN A 308 -12.43 23.00 -2.10
C GLN A 308 -11.57 23.76 -1.09
N GLU A 309 -12.02 24.94 -0.65
CA GLU A 309 -11.45 25.66 0.48
C GLU A 309 -12.44 25.70 1.64
N ARG A 310 -11.96 25.35 2.84
CA ARG A 310 -12.69 25.59 4.09
C ARG A 310 -12.38 27.00 4.56
N ILE A 311 -13.42 27.80 4.72
CA ILE A 311 -13.30 29.11 5.36
C ILE A 311 -13.53 28.89 6.86
N ASP A 312 -12.47 29.10 7.65
CA ASP A 312 -12.56 29.05 9.10
C ASP A 312 -13.60 30.07 9.60
N ASN A 313 -14.53 29.58 10.42
CA ASN A 313 -15.66 30.26 11.10
C ASN A 313 -17.08 29.96 10.59
N GLN A 314 -17.31 29.20 9.51
CA GLN A 314 -18.70 28.94 9.06
C GLN A 314 -19.05 27.52 8.56
N ASP A 315 -18.18 26.51 8.68
CA ASP A 315 -18.39 25.17 8.08
C ASP A 315 -18.76 25.22 6.58
N LYS A 316 -18.51 26.35 5.91
CA LYS A 316 -18.75 26.55 4.49
C LYS A 316 -17.52 26.11 3.71
N VAL A 317 -17.73 25.15 2.82
CA VAL A 317 -16.77 24.75 1.79
C VAL A 317 -17.08 25.60 0.56
N MET A 318 -16.13 26.43 0.15
CA MET A 318 -16.20 27.05 -1.17
C MET A 318 -15.62 26.08 -2.19
N GLU A 319 -16.39 25.81 -3.24
CA GLU A 319 -15.94 25.05 -4.39
C GLU A 319 -15.69 26.03 -5.55
N GLU A 320 -14.48 26.00 -6.11
CA GLU A 320 -14.11 26.84 -7.24
C GLU A 320 -13.60 25.98 -8.39
N LEU A 321 -14.21 26.17 -9.56
CA LEU A 321 -13.77 25.53 -10.79
C LEU A 321 -12.53 26.26 -11.32
N VAL A 322 -11.43 25.52 -11.49
CA VAL A 322 -10.17 26.05 -12.00
C VAL A 322 -9.68 25.19 -13.16
N THR A 323 -8.94 25.79 -14.08
CA THR A 323 -8.33 25.10 -15.22
C THR A 323 -6.84 25.00 -15.01
N ILE A 324 -6.27 23.80 -15.12
CA ILE A 324 -4.83 23.57 -15.06
C ILE A 324 -4.15 24.29 -16.23
N GLN A 325 -3.17 25.13 -15.93
CA GLN A 325 -2.41 25.92 -16.90
C GLN A 325 -0.98 25.39 -17.10
N GLY A 326 -0.40 24.73 -16.10
CA GLY A 326 1.00 24.33 -16.15
C GLY A 326 1.55 23.98 -14.79
N LEU A 327 2.85 24.20 -14.62
CA LEU A 327 3.57 24.09 -13.36
C LEU A 327 3.97 25.50 -12.87
N SER A 328 4.06 25.66 -11.56
CA SER A 328 4.71 26.80 -10.93
C SER A 328 6.23 26.66 -11.00
N VAL A 329 6.96 27.73 -10.65
CA VAL A 329 8.43 27.72 -10.52
C VAL A 329 8.94 26.67 -9.52
N SER A 330 8.11 26.30 -8.55
CA SER A 330 8.40 25.27 -7.54
C SER A 330 8.02 23.87 -8.00
N GLY A 331 7.43 23.73 -9.19
CA GLY A 331 7.00 22.46 -9.76
C GLY A 331 5.64 21.97 -9.27
N TYR A 332 4.81 22.82 -8.66
CA TYR A 332 3.44 22.46 -8.29
C TYR A 332 2.46 22.74 -9.43
N LEU A 333 1.28 22.13 -9.44
CA LEU A 333 0.30 22.41 -10.49
C LEU A 333 -0.20 23.86 -10.36
N LEU A 334 -0.11 24.62 -11.44
CA LEU A 334 -0.69 25.95 -11.55
C LEU A 334 -2.07 25.85 -12.22
N ALA A 335 -3.07 26.44 -11.58
CA ALA A 335 -4.44 26.47 -12.09
C ALA A 335 -5.02 27.87 -11.99
N THR A 336 -5.93 28.23 -12.90
CA THR A 336 -6.57 29.55 -12.93
C THR A 336 -8.08 29.40 -12.99
N SER A 337 -8.82 30.18 -12.18
CA SER A 337 -10.29 30.25 -12.29
C SER A 337 -10.75 31.19 -13.40
N GLU A 338 -12.05 31.18 -13.68
CA GLU A 338 -12.66 32.08 -14.66
C GLU A 338 -12.48 33.57 -14.31
N ASP A 339 -12.39 33.89 -13.01
CA ASP A 339 -12.15 35.25 -12.52
C ASP A 339 -10.68 35.69 -12.62
N GLY A 340 -9.80 34.84 -13.16
CA GLY A 340 -8.37 35.11 -13.28
C GLY A 340 -7.54 34.87 -12.01
N ARG A 341 -8.13 34.30 -10.95
CA ARG A 341 -7.40 33.95 -9.72
C ARG A 341 -6.54 32.71 -9.95
N THR A 342 -5.28 32.78 -9.57
CA THR A 342 -4.29 31.70 -9.72
C THR A 342 -4.16 30.89 -8.44
N PHE A 343 -3.98 29.57 -8.59
CA PHE A 343 -3.87 28.62 -7.51
C PHE A 343 -2.71 27.67 -7.74
N GLU A 344 -1.92 27.46 -6.71
CA GLU A 344 -0.84 26.47 -6.68
C GLU A 344 -1.32 25.21 -5.92
N LEU A 345 -1.33 24.06 -6.59
CA LEU A 345 -1.89 22.81 -6.08
C LEU A 345 -0.78 21.79 -5.79
N HIS A 346 -0.76 21.29 -4.55
CA HIS A 346 0.25 20.31 -4.12
C HIS A 346 -0.26 18.86 -4.26
N PRO A 347 0.65 17.86 -4.35
CA PRO A 347 0.28 16.46 -4.60
C PRO A 347 -0.64 15.86 -3.55
N ASP A 348 -0.56 16.36 -2.32
CA ASP A 348 -1.32 15.86 -1.16
C ASP A 348 -2.54 16.74 -0.85
N GLY A 349 -2.94 17.62 -1.78
CA GLY A 349 -4.18 18.37 -1.72
C GLY A 349 -4.13 19.71 -0.97
N ASN A 350 -3.00 20.04 -0.34
CA ASN A 350 -2.84 21.34 0.34
C ASN A 350 -2.50 22.45 -0.67
N ARG A 351 -2.91 23.69 -0.38
CA ARG A 351 -2.55 24.92 -1.11
C ARG A 351 -1.58 25.75 -0.25
N THR A 352 -0.71 26.53 -0.87
CA THR A 352 -0.16 27.74 -0.24
C THR A 352 -0.65 28.98 -0.97
N PRO A 353 -1.47 29.84 -0.35
CA PRO A 353 -1.58 31.22 -0.79
C PRO A 353 -0.31 31.96 -0.36
N ASN A 354 0.15 32.90 -1.18
CA ASN A 354 1.28 33.78 -0.86
C ASN A 354 1.24 34.27 0.60
N ASN A 355 2.19 33.79 1.41
CA ASN A 355 2.58 34.21 2.76
C ASN A 355 1.46 34.67 3.73
N GLN A 356 0.91 33.74 4.51
CA GLN A 356 1.16 33.61 5.96
C GLN A 356 0.25 32.51 6.54
N GLN A 357 0.90 31.48 7.09
CA GLN A 357 0.42 30.51 8.08
C GLN A 357 -1.10 30.22 8.16
N ARG A 358 -1.52 29.10 7.58
CA ARG A 358 -2.39 28.12 8.25
C ARG A 358 -2.26 26.76 7.57
N ARG A 359 -1.95 25.74 8.37
CA ARG A 359 -1.86 24.33 7.98
C ARG A 359 -3.26 23.74 8.16
N GLU A 360 -3.90 23.22 7.10
CA GLU A 360 -4.91 22.15 7.20
C GLU A 360 -5.37 21.62 5.82
N ASN A 361 -5.86 20.37 5.85
CA ASN A 361 -6.07 19.44 4.73
C ASN A 361 -7.12 19.89 3.69
N ASN A 362 -6.73 20.04 2.42
CA ASN A 362 -7.65 20.21 1.29
C ASN A 362 -7.51 19.07 0.25
N GLN A 363 -8.51 18.85 -0.61
CA GLN A 363 -8.53 17.81 -1.65
C GLN A 363 -9.02 18.39 -2.99
N PHE A 364 -8.43 17.95 -4.11
CA PHE A 364 -8.87 18.30 -5.47
C PHE A 364 -9.65 17.17 -6.11
N ARG A 365 -10.65 17.50 -6.94
CA ARG A 365 -11.46 16.52 -7.69
C ARG A 365 -11.69 17.01 -9.12
N LEU A 366 -11.67 16.10 -10.11
CA LEU A 366 -11.98 16.43 -11.51
C LEU A 366 -13.40 17.00 -11.64
N ALA A 367 -13.56 18.07 -12.42
CA ALA A 367 -14.86 18.61 -12.76
C ALA A 367 -15.46 17.79 -13.91
N ASN A 368 -16.69 17.27 -13.72
CA ASN A 368 -17.39 16.54 -14.78
C ASN A 368 -17.67 17.48 -15.96
N LEU A 369 -17.02 17.23 -17.11
CA LEU A 369 -17.55 17.59 -18.42
C LEU A 369 -18.00 16.29 -19.09
N SER A 370 -19.31 16.18 -19.32
CA SER A 370 -19.88 15.25 -20.28
C SER A 370 -19.18 15.47 -21.63
N GLU A 371 -18.70 14.39 -22.25
CA GLU A 371 -17.80 14.36 -23.42
C GLU A 371 -16.31 14.53 -23.09
N PHE A 372 -15.74 13.54 -22.38
CA PHE A 372 -14.45 12.89 -22.66
C PHE A 372 -14.26 11.82 -21.57
N THR A 373 -14.36 10.54 -21.94
CA THR A 373 -14.16 9.43 -21.01
C THR A 373 -12.67 9.33 -20.67
N ILE A 374 -12.24 10.06 -19.63
CA ILE A 374 -11.03 9.75 -18.88
C ILE A 374 -11.47 8.81 -17.75
N ILE A 375 -11.06 7.54 -17.85
CA ILE A 375 -11.21 6.55 -16.78
C ILE A 375 -10.22 6.91 -15.67
N SER A 376 -10.59 7.91 -14.87
CA SER A 376 -10.18 7.90 -13.47
C SER A 376 -11.04 6.85 -12.79
N GLY A 377 -10.42 5.87 -12.13
CA GLY A 377 -11.10 4.85 -11.33
C GLY A 377 -11.78 5.48 -10.11
N ARG A 378 -12.85 6.24 -10.33
CA ARG A 378 -13.96 6.38 -9.41
C ARG A 378 -14.97 5.31 -9.82
N LEU A 379 -15.10 4.29 -8.99
CA LEU A 379 -16.30 3.50 -8.96
C LEU A 379 -17.43 4.43 -8.49
N GLY A 380 -18.16 5.00 -9.46
CA GLY A 380 -19.58 5.31 -9.29
C GLY A 380 -20.34 4.02 -8.89
N PRO A 381 -21.62 4.09 -8.52
CA PRO A 381 -22.26 3.10 -7.66
C PRO A 381 -22.49 1.78 -8.40
N PHE A 382 -21.44 0.99 -8.52
CA PHE A 382 -21.48 -0.39 -8.95
C PHE A 382 -21.61 -1.23 -7.70
N SER A 383 -22.67 -2.04 -7.69
CA SER A 383 -22.89 -3.12 -6.75
C SER A 383 -21.62 -3.97 -6.65
N PHE A 384 -20.90 -3.83 -5.55
CA PHE A 384 -19.84 -4.76 -5.18
C PHE A 384 -20.49 -6.14 -5.00
N ASN A 385 -20.13 -7.08 -5.87
CA ASN A 385 -20.33 -8.49 -5.57
C ASN A 385 -19.28 -8.89 -4.53
N TYR A 386 -19.76 -9.36 -3.38
CA TYR A 386 -19.01 -9.73 -2.18
C TYR A 386 -18.16 -11.01 -2.37
N THR A 387 -17.24 -11.00 -3.32
CA THR A 387 -16.28 -12.10 -3.53
C THR A 387 -14.81 -11.65 -3.51
N THR A 388 -14.54 -10.34 -3.43
CA THR A 388 -13.17 -9.77 -3.47
C THR A 388 -12.51 -9.53 -2.11
N LEU A 389 -13.23 -9.71 -0.99
CA LEU A 389 -12.66 -9.57 0.37
C LEU A 389 -12.15 -10.90 0.95
N ILE A 390 -12.68 -12.03 0.47
CA ILE A 390 -12.28 -13.37 0.87
C ILE A 390 -10.78 -13.68 0.55
N PRO A 391 -10.20 -13.23 -0.58
CA PRO A 391 -8.77 -13.48 -0.87
C PRO A 391 -7.79 -12.69 0.01
N ILE A 392 -8.20 -11.54 0.57
CA ILE A 392 -7.33 -10.70 1.40
C ILE A 392 -7.10 -11.36 2.77
N LEU A 393 -8.06 -12.16 3.26
CA LEU A 393 -7.90 -12.92 4.50
C LEU A 393 -7.19 -14.27 4.30
N ALA A 394 -7.31 -14.89 3.12
CA ALA A 394 -6.59 -16.13 2.81
C ALA A 394 -5.06 -15.96 2.76
N LEU A 395 -4.56 -14.76 2.45
CA LEU A 395 -3.12 -14.44 2.45
C LEU A 395 -2.50 -14.35 3.86
N PHE A 396 -3.31 -14.30 4.93
CA PHE A 396 -2.82 -14.22 6.31
C PHE A 396 -2.82 -15.55 7.09
N PHE A 397 -3.36 -16.64 6.52
CA PHE A 397 -3.50 -17.95 7.21
C PHE A 397 -2.68 -19.09 6.60
N LEU A 398 -1.46 -18.80 6.17
CA LEU A 398 -0.43 -19.83 5.98
C LEU A 398 0.58 -19.75 7.13
N ASP A 399 0.17 -20.19 8.32
CA ASP A 399 1.13 -20.61 9.34
C ASP A 399 1.24 -22.15 9.32
N THR A 400 2.48 -22.63 9.32
CA THR A 400 2.84 -24.03 9.43
C THR A 400 2.37 -24.62 10.78
N PRO A 401 1.97 -25.91 10.84
CA PRO A 401 1.48 -26.50 12.08
C PRO A 401 2.57 -26.51 13.16
N LYS A 402 2.19 -26.13 14.39
CA LYS A 402 3.03 -26.29 15.59
C LYS A 402 3.37 -27.77 15.81
N PRO A 403 4.62 -28.14 16.14
CA PRO A 403 4.94 -29.49 16.54
C PRO A 403 4.29 -29.80 17.90
N ILE A 404 3.60 -30.94 17.96
CA ILE A 404 3.08 -31.56 19.18
C ILE A 404 4.30 -32.15 19.91
N ASN A 405 4.73 -31.52 21.01
CA ASN A 405 5.72 -32.13 21.90
C ASN A 405 5.01 -33.07 22.87
N GLY A 406 5.10 -34.37 22.58
CA GLY A 406 4.94 -35.45 23.56
C GLY A 406 6.09 -35.43 24.56
N GLY A 407 5.78 -35.72 25.82
CA GLY A 407 6.70 -35.58 26.94
C GLY A 407 7.65 -36.77 27.16
N SER A 408 8.75 -36.47 27.85
CA SER A 408 9.55 -37.26 28.80
C SER A 408 10.83 -36.44 29.03
N GLY A 409 11.41 -36.18 30.19
CA GLY A 409 11.26 -36.64 31.56
C GLY A 409 12.56 -36.16 32.27
N CYS A 410 12.41 -35.62 33.48
CA CYS A 410 13.39 -35.52 34.58
C CYS A 410 14.86 -35.13 34.30
N ALA A 411 15.32 -34.01 34.88
CA ALA A 411 16.16 -34.00 36.09
C ALA A 411 16.68 -32.58 36.41
N HIS A 412 16.38 -32.12 37.61
CA HIS A 412 17.13 -31.11 38.37
C HIS A 412 18.27 -31.82 39.12
N PRO A 413 19.39 -31.16 39.52
CA PRO A 413 19.35 -30.35 40.75
C PRO A 413 20.25 -29.09 40.83
N ALA A 414 19.86 -28.23 41.80
CA ALA A 414 20.63 -27.44 42.79
C ALA A 414 21.71 -26.44 42.28
N SER A 415 21.64 -25.12 42.51
CA SER A 415 21.60 -24.28 43.74
C SER A 415 22.99 -24.05 44.40
N VAL A 416 23.12 -22.90 45.12
CA VAL A 416 24.26 -22.38 45.93
C VAL A 416 25.21 -21.45 45.15
N LEU A 417 25.72 -20.29 45.60
CA LEU A 417 25.38 -19.23 46.58
C LEU A 417 26.56 -18.21 46.52
N SER A 418 26.28 -16.93 46.81
CA SER A 418 27.11 -16.03 47.64
C SER A 418 28.47 -15.42 47.16
N GLY A 419 28.61 -14.10 47.40
CA GLY A 419 29.86 -13.40 47.75
C GLY A 419 30.25 -12.27 46.78
N HIS A 420 29.86 -11.00 46.93
CA HIS A 420 30.29 -9.93 47.88
C HIS A 420 31.81 -9.68 48.00
N LEU A 421 32.25 -8.48 47.56
CA LEU A 421 33.19 -7.50 48.18
C LEU A 421 33.60 -6.47 47.07
N ARG A 422 33.20 -5.18 47.11
CA ARG A 422 33.81 -4.00 47.83
C ARG A 422 35.32 -3.85 47.52
N THR A 423 35.92 -2.69 47.17
CA THR A 423 35.61 -1.28 47.48
C THR A 423 36.66 -0.32 46.83
N SER A 424 36.28 0.97 46.69
CA SER A 424 37.11 2.20 46.92
C SER A 424 38.02 2.74 45.79
N LEU A 425 38.19 4.07 45.55
CA LEU A 425 37.55 5.34 45.97
C LEU A 425 38.27 6.52 45.24
N LEU A 426 37.69 7.73 45.35
CA LEU A 426 38.19 9.12 45.09
C LEU A 426 37.87 9.69 43.69
N GLY A 427 37.24 10.87 43.52
CA GLY A 427 36.69 11.86 44.45
C GLY A 427 36.54 13.23 43.76
N MET A 428 35.52 13.99 44.18
CA MET A 428 35.36 15.47 44.19
C MET A 428 34.17 16.08 43.42
N ASP A 429 33.14 16.35 44.23
CA ASP A 429 32.46 17.63 44.49
C ASP A 429 31.50 18.28 43.49
N THR A 430 30.21 18.11 43.82
CA THR A 430 29.03 18.96 43.53
C THR A 430 29.05 20.27 44.34
N PRO A 431 28.12 21.23 44.12
CA PRO A 431 26.92 21.21 44.97
C PRO A 431 25.58 21.68 44.36
N LYS A 432 24.51 20.96 44.80
CA LYS A 432 23.22 21.47 45.34
C LYS A 432 22.16 22.04 44.37
N GLN A 433 20.85 21.87 44.55
CA GLN A 433 19.97 21.31 45.62
C GLN A 433 18.56 21.20 44.98
N SER A 434 17.83 20.07 45.02
CA SER A 434 17.11 19.38 46.11
C SER A 434 15.60 19.68 46.13
N ALA A 435 14.80 18.63 46.00
CA ALA A 435 13.48 18.53 46.61
C ALA A 435 13.33 17.09 47.14
N GLU A 436 13.10 16.95 48.45
CA GLU A 436 12.75 15.72 49.14
C GLU A 436 11.43 15.91 49.92
N PRO A 437 10.77 14.82 50.37
CA PRO A 437 9.32 14.72 50.50
C PRO A 437 8.85 14.38 51.94
N VAL A 438 7.55 14.00 52.02
CA VAL A 438 6.88 13.13 53.01
C VAL A 438 6.17 13.82 54.19
N THR A 439 4.87 13.51 54.34
CA THR A 439 4.30 12.91 55.57
C THR A 439 2.96 12.18 55.30
N LEU A 440 2.77 11.12 56.08
CA LEU A 440 1.69 10.12 56.14
C LEU A 440 0.98 10.23 57.51
N SER A 441 -0.32 9.94 57.59
CA SER A 441 -1.03 9.31 58.75
C SER A 441 -2.50 9.01 58.37
N SER A 442 -2.93 7.73 58.29
CA SER A 442 -3.65 6.87 59.28
C SER A 442 -5.13 7.27 59.52
N SER A 443 -6.18 6.44 59.60
CA SER A 443 -6.35 5.02 59.99
C SER A 443 -7.81 4.52 59.77
N ASP A 444 -7.96 3.20 59.57
CA ASP A 444 -9.04 2.23 59.90
C ASP A 444 -10.56 2.50 59.74
N SER A 445 -11.27 1.66 58.97
CA SER A 445 -12.04 0.48 59.46
C SER A 445 -13.01 -0.10 58.41
N SER A 446 -13.31 -1.39 58.61
CA SER A 446 -14.08 -2.42 57.90
C SER A 446 -15.43 -2.08 57.23
N ASP A 447 -15.74 -2.73 56.10
CA ASP A 447 -16.81 -3.75 55.95
C ASP A 447 -17.03 -4.16 54.48
N ASP A 448 -17.24 -5.46 54.27
CA ASP A 448 -17.61 -6.10 53.00
C ASP A 448 -19.04 -5.72 52.58
N ASP A 449 -19.29 -5.44 51.29
CA ASP A 449 -20.43 -5.99 50.54
C ASP A 449 -20.48 -5.60 49.05
N ASP A 450 -20.93 -6.58 48.28
CA ASP A 450 -21.30 -6.69 46.86
C ASP A 450 -21.73 -5.39 46.11
N PHE A 451 -21.09 -5.08 44.97
CA PHE A 451 -21.54 -3.98 44.08
C PHE A 451 -21.52 -4.34 42.58
N LYS A 452 -22.72 -4.50 42.01
CA LYS A 452 -23.04 -4.53 40.57
C LYS A 452 -22.72 -3.18 39.90
N PRO A 453 -22.11 -3.13 38.69
CA PRO A 453 -22.01 -1.87 37.96
C PRO A 453 -23.31 -1.53 37.22
N GLN A 454 -23.95 -0.44 37.65
CA GLN A 454 -25.03 0.23 36.93
C GLN A 454 -24.51 0.91 35.65
N THR A 455 -25.15 0.65 34.51
CA THR A 455 -24.96 1.40 33.26
C THR A 455 -25.67 2.75 33.33
N LYS A 456 -24.93 3.86 33.47
CA LYS A 456 -25.46 5.21 33.19
C LYS A 456 -25.30 5.54 31.69
N ARG A 457 -26.44 5.63 31.00
CA ARG A 457 -26.60 6.10 29.61
C ARG A 457 -26.38 7.62 29.55
N LEU A 458 -25.47 8.11 28.71
CA LEU A 458 -25.52 9.49 28.23
C LEU A 458 -26.53 9.63 27.09
N LYS A 459 -27.45 10.60 27.19
CA LYS A 459 -28.27 11.14 26.10
C LYS A 459 -27.83 12.60 25.88
N CYS A 460 -27.63 13.03 24.64
CA CYS A 460 -27.46 14.44 24.30
C CYS A 460 -28.80 15.04 23.85
N THR A 461 -29.15 16.20 24.41
CA THR A 461 -30.28 17.07 24.05
C THR A 461 -29.76 18.51 23.91
N ASP A 462 -30.46 19.37 23.17
CA ASP A 462 -30.19 20.82 23.15
C ASP A 462 -31.01 21.58 24.20
N ALA A 463 -30.78 22.90 24.29
CA ALA A 463 -31.21 23.76 25.39
C ALA A 463 -32.72 24.09 25.44
N ALA A 464 -33.55 23.49 24.57
CA ALA A 464 -35.01 23.67 24.59
C ALA A 464 -35.80 22.35 24.68
N GLY A 465 -35.13 21.18 24.72
CA GLY A 465 -35.78 19.91 25.04
C GLY A 465 -36.73 19.34 23.97
N GLU A 466 -36.74 19.89 22.75
CA GLU A 466 -37.53 19.38 21.62
C GLU A 466 -36.68 18.42 20.75
N ILE A 467 -37.27 17.30 20.36
CA ILE A 467 -36.63 16.30 19.48
C ILE A 467 -36.66 16.82 18.05
N PHE A 468 -35.49 17.00 17.43
CA PHE A 468 -35.35 17.40 16.03
C PHE A 468 -36.16 16.47 15.10
N LYS A 469 -37.27 16.97 14.54
CA LYS A 469 -38.04 16.32 13.46
C LYS A 469 -37.95 17.20 12.21
N PRO A 470 -37.14 16.84 11.21
CA PRO A 470 -37.18 17.52 9.93
C PRO A 470 -38.41 17.04 9.14
N ASP A 471 -39.26 17.98 8.74
CA ASP A 471 -40.40 17.75 7.86
C ASP A 471 -39.91 17.45 6.44
N PHE A 472 -40.01 16.18 6.05
CA PHE A 472 -39.95 15.74 4.66
C PHE A 472 -41.19 14.88 4.39
N LYS A 473 -42.10 15.37 3.54
CA LYS A 473 -43.08 14.51 2.89
C LYS A 473 -42.33 13.64 1.86
N TYR A 474 -42.64 12.36 1.77
CA TYR A 474 -42.83 11.52 0.56
C TYR A 474 -42.87 10.02 0.94
N THR A 475 -43.47 9.24 0.04
CA THR A 475 -44.10 7.93 0.25
C THR A 475 -43.40 6.82 -0.55
N SER A 476 -42.64 5.93 0.09
CA SER A 476 -42.36 4.54 -0.37
C SER A 476 -41.62 3.72 0.71
N GLY A 477 -41.64 2.39 0.61
CA GLY A 477 -40.91 1.50 1.55
C GLY A 477 -39.39 1.49 1.39
N GLU A 478 -38.86 1.85 0.21
CA GLU A 478 -37.41 1.98 -0.06
C GLU A 478 -36.80 3.17 0.68
N ASP A 479 -37.56 4.26 0.87
CA ASP A 479 -37.11 5.45 1.60
C ASP A 479 -36.88 5.18 3.10
N VAL A 480 -37.63 4.24 3.68
CA VAL A 480 -37.52 3.86 5.10
C VAL A 480 -36.25 3.05 5.35
N LEU A 481 -35.94 2.06 4.50
CA LEU A 481 -34.72 1.26 4.63
C LEU A 481 -33.48 2.10 4.38
N LEU A 482 -33.50 3.00 3.40
CA LEU A 482 -32.41 3.92 3.14
C LEU A 482 -32.14 4.85 4.33
N ARG A 483 -33.19 5.35 4.98
CA ARG A 483 -33.06 6.12 6.22
C ARG A 483 -32.46 5.29 7.35
N LYS A 484 -32.95 4.06 7.57
CA LYS A 484 -32.41 3.14 8.59
C LYS A 484 -30.92 2.84 8.33
N ALA A 485 -30.54 2.59 7.08
CA ALA A 485 -29.15 2.31 6.68
C ALA A 485 -28.23 3.52 6.84
N ARG A 486 -28.72 4.74 6.54
CA ARG A 486 -27.98 5.99 6.76
C ARG A 486 -27.71 6.21 8.24
N MET A 487 -28.74 6.09 9.08
CA MET A 487 -28.59 6.22 10.53
C MET A 487 -27.65 5.16 11.11
N TYR A 488 -27.75 3.92 10.62
CA TYR A 488 -26.84 2.84 11.00
C TYR A 488 -25.39 3.14 10.64
N GLN A 489 -25.12 3.61 9.42
CA GLN A 489 -23.76 3.92 9.00
C GLN A 489 -23.16 5.06 9.83
N GLU A 490 -23.93 6.12 10.09
CA GLU A 490 -23.47 7.23 10.92
C GLU A 490 -23.23 6.80 12.37
N TYR A 491 -24.08 5.94 12.92
CA TYR A 491 -23.86 5.33 14.24
C TYR A 491 -22.57 4.50 14.27
N MET A 492 -22.31 3.67 13.26
CA MET A 492 -21.11 2.84 13.22
C MET A 492 -19.81 3.66 13.04
N LYS A 493 -19.87 4.82 12.37
CA LYS A 493 -18.73 5.74 12.22
C LYS A 493 -18.25 6.36 13.53
N VAL A 494 -19.16 6.62 14.46
CA VAL A 494 -18.83 7.31 15.73
C VAL A 494 -18.27 6.37 16.79
N ILE A 495 -18.30 5.05 16.56
CA ILE A 495 -17.74 4.07 17.48
C ILE A 495 -16.26 3.86 17.14
N PRO A 496 -15.31 4.24 18.01
CA PRO A 496 -13.89 4.09 17.73
C PRO A 496 -13.46 2.62 17.77
N VAL A 497 -12.58 2.24 16.85
CA VAL A 497 -11.91 0.93 16.90
C VAL A 497 -10.95 0.94 18.11
N PRO A 498 -10.92 -0.09 18.98
CA PRO A 498 -10.09 -0.10 20.18
C PRO A 498 -8.61 0.10 19.87
N THR A 499 -7.92 0.89 20.67
CA THR A 499 -6.45 1.09 20.55
C THR A 499 -5.64 0.09 21.37
N LYS A 500 -6.22 -0.47 22.44
CA LYS A 500 -5.65 -1.56 23.23
C LYS A 500 -6.23 -2.90 22.77
N ARG A 501 -5.41 -3.71 22.08
CA ARG A 501 -5.77 -5.01 21.46
C ARG A 501 -4.79 -6.10 21.93
N GLY A 502 -5.05 -7.36 21.59
CA GLY A 502 -4.15 -8.48 21.91
C GLY A 502 -4.56 -9.27 23.15
N SER A 503 -5.83 -9.19 23.54
CA SER A 503 -6.39 -10.14 24.49
C SER A 503 -6.45 -11.52 23.85
N VAL A 504 -6.13 -12.57 24.61
CA VAL A 504 -6.33 -13.94 24.15
C VAL A 504 -7.84 -14.22 24.23
N ILE A 505 -8.52 -14.10 23.09
CA ILE A 505 -9.95 -14.36 22.97
C ILE A 505 -10.13 -15.82 22.55
N PRO A 506 -10.79 -16.69 23.35
CA PRO A 506 -11.11 -18.05 22.92
C PRO A 506 -12.17 -18.05 21.82
N PHE A 507 -12.00 -18.85 20.77
CA PHE A 507 -12.93 -18.95 19.65
C PHE A 507 -12.73 -20.25 18.86
N THR A 508 -13.83 -20.87 18.42
CA THR A 508 -13.79 -22.08 17.57
C THR A 508 -14.21 -21.80 16.12
N SER A 509 -14.80 -20.63 15.86
CA SER A 509 -15.26 -20.16 14.55
C SER A 509 -15.12 -18.64 14.39
N TRP A 510 -15.20 -18.13 13.17
CA TRP A 510 -15.15 -16.70 12.86
C TRP A 510 -16.36 -15.95 13.45
N ILE A 511 -17.55 -16.52 13.34
CA ILE A 511 -18.76 -15.99 13.99
C ILE A 511 -18.60 -15.98 15.52
N GLY A 512 -18.01 -17.06 16.08
CA GLY A 512 -17.69 -17.18 17.50
C GLY A 512 -16.72 -16.09 17.96
N LEU A 513 -15.65 -15.86 17.19
CA LEU A 513 -14.69 -14.78 17.47
C LEU A 513 -15.35 -13.41 17.41
N GLY A 514 -16.18 -13.14 16.39
CA GLY A 514 -16.92 -11.89 16.28
C GLY A 514 -17.83 -11.63 17.49
N SER A 515 -18.48 -12.69 17.99
CA SER A 515 -19.31 -12.63 19.20
C SER A 515 -18.48 -12.34 20.45
N SER A 516 -17.34 -13.00 20.60
CA SER A 516 -16.41 -12.77 21.72
C SER A 516 -15.79 -11.36 21.68
N ILE A 517 -15.44 -10.84 20.50
CA ILE A 517 -14.95 -9.47 20.30
C ILE A 517 -16.03 -8.46 20.71
N LYS A 518 -17.27 -8.65 20.25
CA LYS A 518 -18.41 -7.80 20.65
C LYS A 518 -18.61 -7.79 22.16
N GLN A 519 -18.52 -8.94 22.81
CA GLN A 519 -18.69 -9.07 24.26
C GLN A 519 -17.53 -8.45 25.05
N LEU A 520 -16.29 -8.63 24.60
CA LEU A 520 -15.09 -8.13 25.26
C LEU A 520 -14.99 -6.60 25.18
N TYR A 521 -15.18 -6.06 23.97
CA TYR A 521 -15.02 -4.63 23.70
C TYR A 521 -16.30 -3.81 23.87
N LYS A 522 -17.40 -4.46 24.23
CA LYS A 522 -18.71 -3.84 24.47
C LYS A 522 -19.17 -2.95 23.32
N GLN A 523 -18.87 -3.34 22.09
CA GLN A 523 -19.26 -2.59 20.90
C GLN A 523 -19.72 -3.52 19.78
N PRO A 524 -20.69 -3.09 18.95
CA PRO A 524 -21.14 -3.86 17.80
C PRO A 524 -20.04 -4.03 16.76
N LEU A 525 -20.16 -5.10 15.98
CA LEU A 525 -19.48 -5.24 14.69
C LEU A 525 -20.40 -4.78 13.56
N HIS A 526 -19.81 -4.28 12.48
CA HIS A 526 -20.53 -3.81 11.31
C HIS A 526 -21.28 -4.96 10.62
N TYR A 527 -22.42 -4.66 9.98
CA TYR A 527 -23.27 -5.62 9.27
C TYR A 527 -22.44 -6.45 8.28
N LEU A 528 -21.68 -5.77 7.43
CA LEU A 528 -20.80 -6.41 6.44
C LEU A 528 -19.71 -7.27 7.05
N THR A 529 -19.18 -6.88 8.21
CA THR A 529 -18.22 -7.71 8.95
C THR A 529 -18.88 -9.00 9.40
N ASN A 530 -20.08 -8.93 9.99
CA ASN A 530 -20.82 -10.13 10.41
C ASN A 530 -21.16 -11.04 9.22
N ILE A 531 -21.52 -10.48 8.06
CA ILE A 531 -21.74 -11.25 6.83
C ILE A 531 -20.46 -11.97 6.40
N HIS A 532 -19.32 -11.29 6.39
CA HIS A 532 -18.05 -11.92 6.03
C HIS A 532 -17.58 -12.98 7.01
N LEU A 533 -17.74 -12.77 8.33
CA LEU A 533 -17.42 -13.80 9.31
C LEU A 533 -18.24 -15.07 9.08
N ARG A 534 -19.50 -14.92 8.67
CA ARG A 534 -20.36 -16.05 8.30
C ARG A 534 -19.90 -16.75 7.03
N GLU A 535 -19.53 -16.00 5.99
CA GLU A 535 -18.99 -16.56 4.74
C GLU A 535 -17.69 -17.33 5.00
N LEU A 536 -16.80 -16.79 5.84
CA LEU A 536 -15.55 -17.45 6.21
C LEU A 536 -15.78 -18.74 6.99
N ASP A 537 -16.79 -18.79 7.88
CA ASP A 537 -17.16 -20.04 8.55
C ASP A 537 -17.77 -21.06 7.58
N HIS A 538 -18.59 -20.64 6.61
CA HIS A 538 -19.15 -21.54 5.60
C HIS A 538 -18.08 -22.13 4.68
N LEU A 539 -17.07 -21.34 4.30
CA LEU A 539 -15.96 -21.79 3.46
C LEU A 539 -15.04 -22.81 4.16
N ARG A 540 -15.16 -22.98 5.48
CA ARG A 540 -14.42 -23.98 6.25
C ARG A 540 -15.10 -25.35 6.25
N ILE A 541 -16.34 -25.44 5.82
CA ILE A 541 -17.10 -26.69 5.77
C ILE A 541 -16.89 -27.30 4.38
N SER A 542 -16.15 -28.41 4.30
CA SER A 542 -15.99 -29.16 3.04
C SER A 542 -17.30 -29.90 2.69
N PRO A 543 -17.51 -30.31 1.41
CA PRO A 543 -18.63 -31.19 1.08
C PRO A 543 -18.55 -32.51 1.88
N PRO A 544 -19.70 -33.12 2.22
CA PRO A 544 -19.77 -34.18 3.22
C PRO A 544 -18.91 -35.39 2.83
N GLY A 545 -17.92 -35.72 3.66
CA GLY A 545 -17.07 -36.91 3.50
C GLY A 545 -15.57 -36.71 3.75
N GLY A 546 -15.10 -35.51 4.11
CA GLY A 546 -13.70 -35.26 4.46
C GLY A 546 -13.45 -35.34 5.97
N GLU A 547 -12.56 -36.22 6.43
CA GLU A 547 -12.20 -36.38 7.85
C GLU A 547 -11.47 -35.15 8.48
N GLU A 548 -11.32 -34.03 7.77
CA GLU A 548 -10.72 -32.79 8.29
C GLU A 548 -11.75 -31.78 8.86
N ASP A 549 -13.05 -32.09 8.80
CA ASP A 549 -14.18 -31.15 8.97
C ASP A 549 -14.43 -30.58 10.38
N ASN A 550 -13.55 -30.75 11.36
CA ASN A 550 -13.82 -30.34 12.76
C ASN A 550 -12.66 -29.70 13.54
N ARG A 551 -11.60 -29.22 12.88
CA ARG A 551 -10.54 -28.50 13.61
C ARG A 551 -11.03 -27.11 14.05
N PRO A 552 -10.95 -26.76 15.35
CA PRO A 552 -11.39 -25.46 15.84
C PRO A 552 -10.47 -24.34 15.31
N LEU A 553 -11.03 -23.15 15.03
CA LEU A 553 -10.31 -22.09 14.31
C LEU A 553 -9.02 -21.63 14.99
N ASP A 554 -9.04 -21.58 16.32
CA ASP A 554 -7.93 -21.22 17.18
C ASP A 554 -6.73 -22.18 17.08
N SER A 555 -6.93 -23.40 16.56
CA SER A 555 -5.83 -24.34 16.25
C SER A 555 -5.12 -24.05 14.93
N VAL A 556 -5.79 -23.33 14.02
CA VAL A 556 -5.30 -23.00 12.67
C VAL A 556 -4.81 -21.56 12.61
N VAL A 557 -5.38 -20.68 13.41
CA VAL A 557 -5.16 -19.24 13.36
C VAL A 557 -4.80 -18.69 14.73
N SER A 558 -3.70 -17.92 14.79
CA SER A 558 -3.34 -17.16 15.99
C SER A 558 -4.48 -16.22 16.42
N PRO A 559 -4.99 -16.30 17.67
CA PRO A 559 -6.06 -15.44 18.16
C PRO A 559 -5.80 -13.95 17.97
N VAL A 560 -4.55 -13.52 18.16
CA VAL A 560 -4.14 -12.11 18.01
C VAL A 560 -4.20 -11.68 16.53
N LYS A 561 -3.79 -12.55 15.60
CA LYS A 561 -3.88 -12.27 14.16
C LYS A 561 -5.33 -12.25 13.68
N ALA A 562 -6.17 -13.16 14.18
CA ALA A 562 -7.59 -13.20 13.87
C ALA A 562 -8.31 -11.94 14.37
N GLU A 563 -8.04 -11.53 15.61
CA GLU A 563 -8.58 -10.30 16.20
C GLU A 563 -8.18 -9.05 15.38
N ALA A 564 -6.89 -8.94 15.05
CA ALA A 564 -6.37 -7.82 14.24
C ALA A 564 -7.04 -7.74 12.86
N SER A 565 -7.30 -8.90 12.24
CA SER A 565 -7.94 -8.99 10.92
C SER A 565 -9.39 -8.49 10.95
N ILE A 566 -10.14 -8.84 11.99
CA ILE A 566 -11.52 -8.35 12.17
C ILE A 566 -11.52 -6.83 12.37
N TRP A 567 -10.59 -6.30 13.16
CA TRP A 567 -10.51 -4.85 13.39
C TRP A 567 -10.11 -4.05 12.16
N LEU A 568 -9.25 -4.59 11.29
CA LEU A 568 -8.93 -3.97 10.01
C LEU A 568 -10.17 -3.92 9.10
N MET A 569 -10.95 -5.01 9.08
CA MET A 569 -12.20 -5.07 8.34
C MET A 569 -13.25 -4.08 8.88
N GLU A 570 -13.34 -3.93 10.20
CA GLU A 570 -14.18 -2.92 10.85
C GLU A 570 -13.78 -1.48 10.47
N GLU A 571 -12.49 -1.18 10.44
CA GLU A 571 -11.98 0.16 10.08
C GLU A 571 -12.43 0.55 8.66
N VAL A 572 -12.34 -0.39 7.71
CA VAL A 572 -12.83 -0.17 6.34
C VAL A 572 -14.35 -0.02 6.33
N HIS A 573 -15.09 -0.97 6.90
CA HIS A 573 -16.55 -0.97 6.80
C HIS A 573 -17.22 0.21 7.50
N ARG A 574 -16.73 0.64 8.66
CA ARG A 574 -17.27 1.81 9.38
C ARG A 574 -17.06 3.10 8.59
N LEU A 575 -15.93 3.25 7.90
CA LEU A 575 -15.59 4.50 7.19
C LEU A 575 -16.14 4.57 5.77
N SER A 576 -16.27 3.44 5.07
CA SER A 576 -16.48 3.42 3.62
C SER A 576 -17.83 2.86 3.15
N SER A 577 -18.62 2.21 4.01
CA SER A 577 -19.86 1.57 3.57
C SER A 577 -20.92 2.61 3.17
N SER A 578 -21.50 2.43 1.98
CA SER A 578 -22.56 3.30 1.47
C SER A 578 -23.92 2.95 2.10
N PRO A 579 -24.66 3.92 2.67
CA PRO A 579 -26.03 3.71 3.13
C PRO A 579 -26.97 3.16 2.06
N HIS A 580 -26.80 3.57 0.81
CA HIS A 580 -27.62 3.08 -0.31
C HIS A 580 -27.36 1.61 -0.60
N HIS A 581 -26.10 1.20 -0.50
CA HIS A 581 -25.71 -0.19 -0.67
C HIS A 581 -26.22 -1.07 0.47
N LEU A 582 -26.08 -0.61 1.71
CA LEU A 582 -26.63 -1.30 2.87
C LEU A 582 -28.16 -1.45 2.79
N ALA A 583 -28.87 -0.41 2.38
CA ALA A 583 -30.33 -0.47 2.19
C ALA A 583 -30.73 -1.52 1.14
N LYS A 584 -29.98 -1.61 0.03
CA LYS A 584 -30.19 -2.61 -1.02
C LYS A 584 -29.88 -4.03 -0.55
N LEU A 585 -28.87 -4.21 0.31
CA LEU A 585 -28.60 -5.51 0.93
C LEU A 585 -29.71 -5.90 1.90
N TRP A 586 -30.15 -4.97 2.75
CA TRP A 586 -31.21 -5.21 3.72
C TRP A 586 -32.58 -5.42 3.09
N SER A 587 -32.85 -4.83 1.92
CA SER A 587 -34.06 -5.14 1.16
C SER A 587 -34.05 -6.57 0.61
N SER A 588 -32.86 -7.14 0.41
CA SER A 588 -32.65 -8.50 -0.12
C SER A 588 -32.50 -9.55 0.99
N ASP A 589 -32.04 -9.16 2.18
CA ASP A 589 -31.85 -10.00 3.35
C ASP A 589 -32.91 -9.69 4.43
N ARG A 590 -33.99 -10.48 4.49
CA ARG A 590 -35.05 -10.30 5.49
C ARG A 590 -34.58 -10.48 6.94
N MET A 591 -33.41 -11.08 7.16
CA MET A 591 -32.85 -11.35 8.49
C MET A 591 -31.70 -10.40 8.86
N TYR A 592 -31.51 -9.29 8.12
CA TYR A 592 -30.42 -8.36 8.37
C TYR A 592 -30.35 -7.83 9.81
N HIS A 593 -31.52 -7.72 10.46
CA HIS A 593 -31.69 -7.28 11.85
C HIS A 593 -31.03 -8.20 12.89
N VAL A 594 -30.68 -9.45 12.53
CA VAL A 594 -29.93 -10.36 13.40
C VAL A 594 -28.45 -9.94 13.52
N TYR A 595 -27.93 -9.24 12.50
CA TYR A 595 -26.52 -8.89 12.38
C TYR A 595 -26.21 -7.44 12.74
N ILE A 596 -27.23 -6.66 13.12
CA ILE A 596 -27.09 -5.27 13.56
C ILE A 596 -27.69 -5.09 14.94
N ASP A 597 -27.07 -4.26 15.76
CA ASP A 597 -27.64 -3.94 17.06
C ASP A 597 -28.89 -3.06 16.90
N PRO A 598 -29.89 -3.18 17.80
CA PRO A 598 -31.05 -2.30 17.78
C PRO A 598 -30.63 -0.86 18.03
N ILE A 599 -30.52 -0.06 16.98
CA ILE A 599 -30.21 1.38 17.06
C ILE A 599 -31.44 2.17 17.56
N PHE A 600 -32.64 1.58 17.47
CA PHE A 600 -33.91 2.21 17.79
C PHE A 600 -34.49 1.73 19.13
N ALA A 601 -34.60 2.63 20.11
CA ALA A 601 -35.52 2.43 21.22
C ALA A 601 -36.94 2.77 20.74
N GLY A 602 -37.71 1.77 20.26
CA GLY A 602 -39.09 2.03 19.82
C GLY A 602 -39.87 0.85 19.24
N GLU A 603 -39.24 -0.15 18.62
CA GLU A 603 -39.97 -1.31 18.08
C GLU A 603 -40.04 -2.45 19.12
N LYS A 604 -40.75 -2.21 20.23
CA LYS A 604 -41.42 -3.29 20.98
C LYS A 604 -42.86 -3.35 20.49
N GLY A 605 -43.17 -4.30 19.61
CA GLY A 605 -44.55 -4.54 19.21
C GLY A 605 -44.71 -5.26 17.88
N LEU A 606 -44.44 -6.56 17.87
CA LEU A 606 -45.32 -7.57 17.26
C LEU A 606 -44.79 -8.95 17.69
N SER A 607 -45.36 -9.39 18.81
CA SER A 607 -45.44 -10.80 19.17
C SER A 607 -46.05 -11.58 18.01
N SER A 608 -45.37 -12.63 17.56
CA SER A 608 -46.02 -13.84 17.06
C SER A 608 -45.11 -15.05 17.29
N SER A 609 -45.33 -15.68 18.44
CA SER A 609 -45.61 -17.11 18.57
C SER A 609 -44.69 -18.12 17.88
N ARG A 610 -44.06 -18.96 18.72
CA ARG A 610 -43.55 -20.29 18.37
C ARG A 610 -44.56 -21.08 17.51
N LEU A 611 -44.04 -21.81 16.51
CA LEU A 611 -44.62 -23.06 16.05
C LEU A 611 -43.49 -24.09 15.93
N VAL A 612 -43.50 -25.01 16.88
CA VAL A 612 -42.89 -26.34 16.78
C VAL A 612 -43.92 -27.20 16.05
N VAL A 613 -43.51 -27.88 14.97
CA VAL A 613 -44.23 -29.07 14.47
C VAL A 613 -43.17 -30.12 14.12
N GLN A 614 -43.51 -31.35 14.50
CA GLN A 614 -42.70 -32.58 14.61
C GLN A 614 -41.77 -32.90 13.45
#